data_AF-A0A7C8A8K2-F1
#
_entry.id   AF-A0A7C8A8K2-F1
#
_cell.length_a   1.000
_cell.length_b   1.000
_cell.length_c   1.000
_cell.angle_alpha   90.00
_cell.angle_beta   90.00
_cell.angle_gamma   90.00
#
_symmetry.space_group_name_H-M   'P 1'
#
loop_
_entity.id
_entity.type
_entity.pdbx_description
1 polymer ?
#
loop_
_entity_poly.entity_id
_entity_poly.type
_entity_poly.pdbx_seq_one_letter_code
_entity_poly.pdbx_strand_id
1 'polypeptide(L)'
;MGDGYQLTGDSYQPWLWEKLGERCVKNLKKHGFDAHFTSTPDEAKDLILGMVSGHETFGFGGSDTTRSLGIMEQLKADEKTVYDHWQAGLTKEEDLEIRLQQLRCDCFLCSA
;
A
#
# COMPACT_ATOMS: atom_id res chain seq x y z
N MET A 1 45.06 4.42 27.46
CA MET A 1 43.87 4.94 28.15
C MET A 1 43.32 6.06 27.31
N GLY A 2 42.15 5.85 26.71
CA GLY A 2 41.51 6.75 25.77
C GLY A 2 40.16 6.13 25.47
N ASP A 3 39.27 6.19 26.45
CA ASP A 3 37.95 5.58 26.35
C ASP A 3 37.11 6.41 25.37
N GLY A 4 36.88 5.83 24.19
CA GLY A 4 35.96 6.37 23.20
C GLY A 4 34.54 6.25 23.71
N TYR A 5 33.95 7.37 24.12
CA TYR A 5 32.55 7.45 24.49
C TYR A 5 31.71 7.40 23.21
N GLN A 6 31.21 6.22 22.86
CA GLN A 6 30.27 6.02 21.77
C GLN A 6 28.88 6.39 22.29
N LEU A 7 28.44 7.62 22.03
CA LEU A 7 27.09 8.08 22.33
C LEU A 7 26.10 7.34 21.41
N THR A 8 25.62 6.17 21.82
CA THR A 8 24.41 5.56 21.24
C THR A 8 23.21 6.35 21.75
N GLY A 9 22.94 7.49 21.12
CA GLY A 9 21.71 8.23 21.37
C GLY A 9 20.52 7.39 20.94
N ASP A 10 19.61 7.11 21.86
CA ASP A 10 18.35 6.43 21.55
C ASP A 10 17.65 7.17 20.40
N SER A 11 17.49 6.50 19.26
CA SER A 11 16.73 7.07 18.14
C SER A 11 15.26 7.09 18.55
N TYR A 12 14.74 8.27 18.89
CA TYR A 12 13.31 8.47 19.16
C TYR A 12 12.45 8.44 17.88
N GLN A 13 13.07 8.24 16.71
CA GLN A 13 12.36 8.27 15.41
C GLN A 13 11.25 7.23 15.30
N PRO A 14 11.44 5.95 15.68
CA PRO A 14 10.38 4.94 15.57
C PRO A 14 9.17 5.32 16.42
N TRP A 15 9.40 5.73 17.66
CA TRP A 15 8.34 6.22 18.55
C TRP A 15 7.62 7.44 17.97
N LEU A 16 8.38 8.40 17.41
CA LEU A 16 7.79 9.59 16.81
C LEU A 16 6.91 9.23 15.60
N TRP A 17 7.37 8.34 14.73
CA TRP A 17 6.59 7.88 13.56
C TRP A 17 5.33 7.12 13.95
N GLU A 18 5.41 6.26 14.96
CA GLU A 18 4.24 5.59 15.54
C GLU A 18 3.22 6.62 16.04
N LYS A 19 3.64 7.61 16.83
CA LYS A 19 2.72 8.65 17.34
C LYS A 19 2.13 9.53 16.25
N LEU A 20 2.88 9.82 15.18
CA LEU A 20 2.35 10.52 14.02
C LEU A 20 1.33 9.67 13.25
N GLY A 21 1.60 8.37 13.08
CA GLY A 21 0.69 7.40 12.47
C GLY A 21 -0.63 7.27 13.24
N GLU A 22 -0.56 7.05 14.56
CA GLU A 22 -1.74 6.99 15.44
C GLU A 22 -2.59 8.26 15.33
N ARG A 23 -1.95 9.44 15.32
CA ARG A 23 -2.65 10.72 15.17
C ARG A 23 -3.33 10.84 13.81
N CYS A 24 -2.65 10.42 12.74
CA CYS A 24 -3.19 10.42 11.39
C CYS A 24 -4.45 9.54 11.31
N VAL A 25 -4.37 8.29 11.78
CA VAL A 25 -5.49 7.36 11.82
C VAL A 25 -6.68 7.93 12.59
N LYS A 26 -6.43 8.50 13.78
CA LYS A 26 -7.51 9.12 14.58
C LYS A 26 -8.23 10.23 13.82
N ASN A 27 -7.49 11.07 13.10
CA ASN A 27 -8.07 12.16 12.31
C ASN A 27 -8.85 11.62 11.11
N LEU A 28 -8.32 10.64 10.38
CA LEU A 28 -9.03 10.01 9.25
C LEU A 28 -10.33 9.35 9.70
N LYS A 29 -10.32 8.60 10.81
CA LYS A 29 -11.54 8.01 11.40
C LYS A 29 -12.59 9.05 11.77
N LYS A 30 -12.16 10.21 12.31
CA LYS A 30 -13.07 11.34 12.60
C LYS A 30 -13.77 11.87 11.33
N HIS A 31 -13.17 11.69 10.16
CA HIS A 31 -13.72 12.10 8.86
C HIS A 31 -14.41 10.95 8.10
N GLY A 32 -14.69 9.82 8.76
CA GLY A 32 -15.49 8.73 8.17
C GLY A 32 -14.70 7.70 7.36
N PHE A 33 -13.37 7.75 7.40
CA PHE A 33 -12.52 6.75 6.75
C PHE A 33 -12.29 5.54 7.66
N ASP A 34 -12.26 4.34 7.08
CA ASP A 34 -11.75 3.15 7.74
C ASP A 34 -10.21 3.11 7.66
N ALA A 35 -9.56 3.84 8.57
CA ALA A 35 -8.11 3.98 8.59
C ALA A 35 -7.44 3.01 9.56
N HIS A 36 -6.28 2.48 9.17
CA HIS A 36 -5.51 1.53 9.97
C HIS A 36 -4.03 1.93 9.98
N PHE A 37 -3.32 1.54 11.04
CA PHE A 37 -1.87 1.67 11.14
C PHE A 37 -1.30 0.27 11.40
N THR A 38 -0.27 -0.11 10.64
CA THR A 38 0.48 -1.35 10.83
C THR A 38 1.94 -1.02 11.04
N SER A 39 2.64 -1.85 11.80
CA SER A 39 4.04 -1.62 12.15
C SER A 39 5.00 -2.22 11.13
N THR A 40 4.54 -3.17 10.33
CA THR A 40 5.35 -3.88 9.35
C THR A 40 4.68 -3.94 7.96
N PRO A 41 5.48 -4.11 6.89
CA PRO A 41 4.98 -4.37 5.54
C PRO A 41 4.07 -5.62 5.46
N ASP A 42 4.42 -6.69 6.15
CA ASP A 42 3.66 -7.94 6.13
C ASP A 42 2.28 -7.78 6.78
N GLU A 43 2.21 -7.10 7.93
CA GLU A 43 0.94 -6.74 8.56
C GLU A 43 0.08 -5.87 7.64
N ALA A 44 0.69 -4.95 6.90
CA ALA A 44 -0.02 -4.11 5.94
C ALA A 44 -0.62 -4.95 4.80
N LYS A 45 0.19 -5.88 4.25
CA LYS A 45 -0.23 -6.78 3.17
C LYS A 45 -1.41 -7.65 3.62
N ASP A 46 -1.29 -8.32 4.76
CA ASP A 46 -2.32 -9.22 5.27
C ASP A 46 -3.63 -8.48 5.55
N LEU A 47 -3.54 -7.29 6.16
CA LEU A 47 -4.70 -6.45 6.41
C LEU A 47 -5.41 -6.06 5.10
N ILE A 48 -4.66 -5.58 4.10
CA ILE A 48 -5.22 -5.15 2.82
C ILE A 48 -5.92 -6.33 2.13
N LEU A 49 -5.27 -7.49 2.04
CA LEU A 49 -5.83 -8.69 1.40
C LEU A 49 -7.11 -9.17 2.12
N GLY A 50 -7.12 -9.12 3.46
CA GLY A 50 -8.31 -9.43 4.24
C GLY A 50 -9.47 -8.48 3.91
N MET A 51 -9.21 -7.17 3.89
CA MET A 51 -10.21 -6.13 3.60
C MET A 51 -10.84 -6.28 2.21
N VAL A 52 -10.05 -6.70 1.22
CA VAL A 52 -10.50 -6.72 -0.17
C VAL A 52 -10.90 -8.10 -0.69
N SER A 53 -10.82 -9.14 0.14
CA SER A 53 -11.08 -10.54 -0.22
C SER A 53 -12.41 -10.80 -0.96
N GLY A 54 -13.44 -9.99 -0.70
CA GLY A 54 -14.75 -10.08 -1.34
C GLY A 54 -14.87 -9.43 -2.72
N HIS A 55 -13.82 -8.80 -3.23
CA HIS A 55 -13.81 -8.16 -4.55
C HIS A 55 -13.15 -9.06 -5.60
N GLU A 56 -13.45 -8.83 -6.89
CA GLU A 56 -12.95 -9.66 -7.98
C GLU A 56 -12.00 -8.92 -8.94
N THR A 57 -12.22 -7.62 -9.10
CA THR A 57 -11.46 -6.77 -10.02
C THR A 57 -10.73 -5.65 -9.30
N PHE A 58 -9.45 -5.47 -9.64
CA PHE A 58 -8.54 -4.57 -8.94
C PHE A 58 -7.79 -3.65 -9.88
N GLY A 59 -7.85 -2.34 -9.66
CA GLY A 59 -7.09 -1.34 -10.40
C GLY A 59 -5.90 -0.84 -9.59
N PHE A 60 -4.73 -0.68 -10.24
CA PHE A 60 -3.52 -0.16 -9.59
C PHE A 60 -3.05 1.14 -10.22
N GLY A 61 -3.03 2.24 -9.45
CA GLY A 61 -2.64 3.57 -9.93
C GLY A 61 -1.17 3.77 -10.28
N GLY A 62 -0.33 2.72 -10.28
CA GLY A 62 1.10 2.82 -10.57
C GLY A 62 2.00 3.07 -9.36
N SER A 63 1.52 2.83 -8.13
CA SER A 63 2.31 3.02 -6.90
C SER A 63 3.46 1.99 -6.75
N ASP A 64 4.66 2.46 -6.44
CA ASP A 64 5.79 1.58 -6.09
C ASP A 64 5.56 0.85 -4.75
N THR A 65 4.84 1.48 -3.81
CA THR A 65 4.55 0.90 -2.50
C THR A 65 3.65 -0.32 -2.63
N THR A 66 2.63 -0.28 -3.47
CA THR A 66 1.72 -1.45 -3.63
C THR A 66 2.42 -2.64 -4.28
N ARG A 67 3.45 -2.38 -5.10
CA ARG A 67 4.34 -3.41 -5.66
C ARG A 67 5.31 -3.97 -4.63
N SER A 68 5.95 -3.11 -3.84
CA SER A 68 6.91 -3.57 -2.83
C SER A 68 6.27 -4.42 -1.73
N LEU A 69 4.98 -4.20 -1.46
CA LEU A 69 4.18 -5.03 -0.54
C LEU A 69 3.76 -6.39 -1.14
N GLY A 70 3.97 -6.65 -2.43
CA GLY A 70 3.63 -7.93 -3.05
C GLY A 70 2.13 -8.23 -3.11
N ILE A 71 1.29 -7.19 -3.08
CA ILE A 71 -0.18 -7.33 -3.07
C ILE A 71 -0.68 -7.77 -4.45
N MET A 72 -0.11 -7.20 -5.50
CA MET A 72 -0.53 -7.47 -6.88
C MET A 72 -0.30 -8.93 -7.27
N GLU A 73 0.85 -9.46 -6.90
CA GLU A 73 1.28 -10.83 -7.13
C GLU A 73 0.36 -11.81 -6.40
N GLN A 74 0.00 -11.48 -5.14
CA GLN A 74 -0.91 -12.31 -4.37
C GLN A 74 -2.32 -12.33 -4.99
N LEU A 75 -2.87 -11.17 -5.36
CA LEU A 75 -4.20 -11.11 -6.00
C LEU A 75 -4.23 -11.89 -7.32
N LYS A 76 -3.17 -11.82 -8.13
CA LYS A 76 -3.05 -12.64 -9.35
C LYS A 76 -2.97 -14.13 -9.04
N ALA A 77 -2.26 -14.52 -7.98
CA ALA A 77 -2.16 -15.92 -7.54
C ALA A 77 -3.51 -16.45 -7.02
N ASP A 78 -4.34 -15.57 -6.46
CA ASP A 78 -5.70 -15.84 -6.01
C ASP A 78 -6.73 -15.79 -7.17
N GLU A 79 -6.26 -15.83 -8.42
CA GLU A 79 -7.05 -15.79 -9.66
C GLU A 79 -7.94 -14.54 -9.82
N LYS A 80 -7.59 -13.44 -9.15
CA LYS A 80 -8.28 -12.15 -9.27
C LYS A 80 -7.86 -11.39 -10.52
N THR A 81 -8.75 -10.55 -11.04
CA THR A 81 -8.44 -9.70 -12.20
C THR A 81 -7.73 -8.44 -11.75
N VAL A 82 -6.55 -8.17 -12.33
CA VAL A 82 -5.71 -7.02 -11.98
C VAL A 82 -5.43 -6.16 -13.21
N TYR A 83 -5.79 -4.88 -13.14
CA TYR A 83 -5.52 -3.87 -14.14
C TYR A 83 -4.32 -3.00 -13.71
N ASP A 84 -3.17 -3.19 -14.36
CA ASP A 84 -1.96 -2.39 -14.16
C ASP A 84 -1.48 -1.79 -15.50
N HIS A 85 -1.45 -0.46 -15.60
CA HIS A 85 -1.03 0.22 -16.83
C HIS A 85 0.50 0.42 -16.90
N TRP A 86 1.26 0.08 -15.84
CA TRP A 86 2.72 0.12 -15.81
C TRP A 86 3.33 -1.23 -16.24
N GLN A 87 2.82 -1.78 -17.34
CA GLN A 87 3.37 -2.99 -17.95
C GLN A 87 4.16 -2.63 -19.20
N ALA A 88 5.27 -3.33 -19.43
CA ALA A 88 6.06 -3.13 -20.63
C ALA A 88 5.35 -3.70 -21.87
N GLY A 89 5.51 -3.04 -23.02
CA GLY A 89 5.03 -3.54 -24.31
C GLY A 89 3.58 -3.21 -24.65
N LEU A 90 2.89 -2.39 -23.86
CA LEU A 90 1.53 -1.94 -24.17
C LEU A 90 1.52 -0.95 -25.34
N THR A 91 0.57 -1.14 -26.25
CA THR A 91 0.16 -0.10 -27.21
C THR A 91 -0.57 1.03 -26.51
N LYS A 92 -0.78 2.15 -27.20
CA LYS A 92 -1.54 3.30 -26.65
C LYS A 92 -2.98 2.92 -26.37
N GLU A 93 -3.56 2.10 -27.23
CA GLU A 93 -4.93 1.62 -27.14
C GLU A 93 -5.10 0.68 -25.93
N GLU A 94 -4.14 -0.22 -25.70
CA GLU A 94 -4.15 -1.12 -24.54
C GLU A 94 -3.93 -0.36 -23.21
N ASP A 95 -2.98 0.58 -23.16
CA ASP A 95 -2.78 1.44 -21.97
C ASP A 95 -4.06 2.22 -21.63
N LEU A 96 -4.72 2.78 -22.64
CA LEU A 96 -5.98 3.49 -22.45
C LEU A 96 -7.09 2.57 -21.92
N GLU A 97 -7.25 1.39 -22.49
CA GLU A 97 -8.26 0.44 -22.05
C GLU A 97 -8.01 0.00 -20.59
N ILE A 98 -6.77 -0.32 -20.23
CA ILE A 98 -6.41 -0.67 -18.86
C ILE A 98 -6.76 0.47 -17.90
N ARG A 99 -6.42 1.72 -18.22
CA ARG A 99 -6.78 2.88 -17.38
C ARG A 99 -8.28 3.04 -17.22
N LEU A 100 -9.06 2.79 -18.27
CA LEU A 100 -10.53 2.81 -18.17
C LEU A 100 -11.03 1.69 -17.26
N GLN A 101 -10.45 0.50 -17.32
CA GLN A 101 -10.80 -0.61 -16.44
C GLN A 101 -10.39 -0.36 -15.00
N GLN A 102 -9.26 0.31 -14.75
CA GLN A 102 -8.85 0.74 -13.41
C GLN A 102 -9.89 1.66 -12.74
N LEU A 103 -10.66 2.43 -13.51
CA LEU A 103 -11.72 3.29 -12.98
C LEU A 103 -13.07 2.57 -12.80
N ARG A 104 -13.20 1.34 -13.31
CA ARG A 104 -14.42 0.52 -13.28
C ARG A 104 -14.29 -0.73 -12.41
N CYS A 105 -13.13 -0.95 -11.82
CA CYS A 105 -12.88 -2.08 -10.94
C CYS A 105 -13.64 -1.95 -9.63
N ASP A 106 -13.80 -3.06 -8.93
CA ASP A 106 -14.43 -3.10 -7.62
C ASP A 106 -13.59 -2.36 -6.56
N CYS A 107 -12.26 -2.51 -6.64
CA CYS A 107 -11.32 -1.92 -5.69
C CYS A 107 -10.12 -1.30 -6.40
N PHE A 108 -9.88 0.00 -6.17
CA PHE A 108 -8.74 0.73 -6.70
C PHE A 108 -7.69 0.96 -5.61
N LEU A 109 -6.45 0.52 -5.85
CA LEU A 109 -5.32 0.71 -4.95
C LEU A 109 -4.40 1.84 -5.45
N CYS A 110 -4.13 2.78 -4.56
CA CYS A 110 -3.20 3.89 -4.76
C CYS A 110 -2.40 4.19 -3.49
N SER A 111 -1.27 4.88 -3.66
CA SER A 111 -0.57 5.53 -2.55
C SER A 111 -0.80 7.04 -2.58
N ALA A 112 -0.58 7.68 -1.44
CA ALA A 112 -0.52 9.14 -1.31
C ALA A 112 0.80 9.70 -1.84
#